data_AF-A0A1F9VDJ9-F1
#
_entry.id   AF-A0A1F9VDJ9-F1
#
_cell.length_a   1.000
_cell.length_b   1.000
_cell.length_c   1.000
_cell.angle_alpha   90.00
_cell.angle_beta   90.00
_cell.angle_gamma   90.00
#
_symmetry.space_group_name_H-M   'P 1'
#
loop_
_entity.id
_entity.type
_entity.pdbx_description
1 polymer ?
#
loop_
_entity_poly.entity_id
_entity_poly.type
_entity_poly.pdbx_seq_one_letter_code
_entity_poly.pdbx_strand_id
1 'polypeptide(L)'
;MNKDNCLELPKEEEMFLHGHEKAYLQGLKTLERIGFAKKLWAKDPALWKNEPQHQKIIKNSLGWLFVADKVLENLDELLNFTEEVKKDGVEQLLLLGMGGSSLAPELFRLSLPVKPGFPKLYVLDSTDPDWISEVETSLRLDKTLFIFASKSGTTIEPLSFFNYFYNRVKENGNQFVAITDQGTFLENLAKEKGFRKIFLNPGDIGGRFSALSYFGMVPAALSGMNVKELLKSAKKMGSLCAAHVPLKENPAVRLGLFLGELAKLSLDKVTLALPQELEAFGLWIEQLIAESSGKEGKGIVPIAGESFTANKNYTEDRCFVAIHYKNKGEITELESFLKNIEKKFPLLKIVLNQPEDLGGELIRWEIATAAACALLGVNAFDQPDVQSAKDMTGTILKELESKGSLPRFLSHYEDEFFKITFSDVSLQNIELNQKNCSGLIKDFFAQINPNDYIGLLAYLPFKLSLHDELQDLRNSLRDQTKAATLFGYGPRYLHSTGQLHKGGANTGVFLILTQEPNKELPIPGKKYSFKDLEMAQALGDFQALNSKGRRCLYIHLKKDALVSIQKLKTYIIP
;
A
#
# COMPACT_ATOMS: atom_id res chain seq x y z
N MET A 1 -19.56 -35.68 13.29
CA MET A 1 -18.57 -34.59 13.16
C MET A 1 -17.27 -35.09 13.76
N ASN A 2 -16.34 -35.58 12.92
CA ASN A 2 -15.05 -36.11 13.36
C ASN A 2 -14.12 -34.97 13.76
N LYS A 3 -13.39 -35.15 14.87
CA LYS A 3 -12.50 -34.18 15.51
C LYS A 3 -11.07 -34.15 14.91
N ASP A 4 -10.83 -34.70 13.72
CA ASP A 4 -9.47 -34.96 13.22
C ASP A 4 -8.88 -33.92 12.25
N ASN A 5 -9.46 -32.70 12.13
CA ASN A 5 -8.99 -31.68 11.17
C ASN A 5 -8.60 -30.34 11.82
N CYS A 6 -7.82 -30.36 12.90
CA CYS A 6 -7.14 -29.16 13.40
C CYS A 6 -5.63 -29.39 13.31
N LEU A 7 -4.94 -28.67 12.43
CA LEU A 7 -3.48 -28.54 12.55
C LEU A 7 -3.22 -27.92 13.92
N GLU A 8 -2.53 -28.61 14.83
CA GLU A 8 -2.11 -27.99 16.11
C GLU A 8 -1.13 -26.87 15.79
N LEU A 9 -1.63 -25.64 15.86
CA LEU A 9 -0.85 -24.42 15.71
C LEU A 9 -0.28 -23.99 17.07
N PRO A 10 0.82 -23.20 17.11
CA PRO A 10 1.24 -22.52 18.33
C PRO A 10 0.06 -21.75 18.95
N LYS A 11 0.06 -21.53 20.26
CA LYS A 11 -1.03 -20.82 21.01
C LYS A 11 -1.39 -19.41 20.49
N GLU A 12 -0.70 -18.91 19.47
CA GLU A 12 -0.74 -17.56 18.93
C GLU A 12 -1.32 -17.52 17.49
N GLU A 13 -1.71 -18.66 16.91
CA GLU A 13 -2.30 -18.76 15.57
C GLU A 13 -3.46 -19.79 15.55
N GLU A 14 -4.56 -19.47 14.88
CA GLU A 14 -5.68 -20.42 14.62
C GLU A 14 -6.07 -20.36 13.14
N MET A 15 -6.31 -21.51 12.49
CA MET A 15 -6.67 -21.57 11.08
C MET A 15 -7.90 -22.45 10.84
N PHE A 16 -8.87 -21.89 10.14
CA PHE A 16 -10.10 -22.53 9.70
C PHE A 16 -10.13 -22.53 8.17
N LEU A 17 -10.11 -23.71 7.55
CA LEU A 17 -10.03 -23.84 6.09
C LEU A 17 -11.39 -24.05 5.41
N HIS A 18 -12.46 -24.25 6.18
CA HIS A 18 -13.84 -24.31 5.69
C HIS A 18 -14.03 -25.21 4.44
N GLY A 19 -13.49 -26.44 4.45
CA GLY A 19 -13.63 -27.40 3.34
C GLY A 19 -12.51 -27.33 2.29
N HIS A 20 -11.53 -26.45 2.46
CA HIS A 20 -10.39 -26.29 1.55
C HIS A 20 -9.11 -27.02 2.03
N GLU A 21 -9.21 -27.96 2.97
CA GLU A 21 -8.06 -28.69 3.56
C GLU A 21 -7.25 -29.45 2.51
N LYS A 22 -7.94 -30.07 1.54
CA LYS A 22 -7.29 -30.81 0.45
C LYS A 22 -6.43 -29.90 -0.42
N ALA A 23 -6.91 -28.69 -0.74
CA ALA A 23 -6.17 -27.72 -1.53
C ALA A 23 -4.94 -27.21 -0.76
N TYR A 24 -5.12 -26.88 0.51
CA TYR A 24 -4.03 -26.47 1.41
C TYR A 24 -2.90 -27.52 1.48
N LEU A 25 -3.26 -28.79 1.72
CA LEU A 25 -2.29 -29.90 1.78
C LEU A 25 -1.62 -30.16 0.42
N GLN A 26 -2.31 -29.93 -0.69
CA GLN A 26 -1.73 -30.03 -2.03
C GLN A 26 -0.74 -28.89 -2.31
N GLY A 27 -1.03 -27.67 -1.85
CA GLY A 27 -0.11 -26.54 -1.86
C GLY A 27 1.15 -26.85 -1.05
N LEU A 28 1.00 -27.42 0.14
CA LEU A 28 2.12 -27.81 0.99
C LEU A 28 3.05 -28.78 0.27
N LYS A 29 2.51 -29.87 -0.30
CA LYS A 29 3.28 -30.82 -1.12
C LYS A 29 3.97 -30.16 -2.31
N THR A 30 3.33 -29.15 -2.90
CA THR A 30 3.91 -28.39 -4.01
C THR A 30 5.13 -27.60 -3.56
N LEU A 31 5.03 -26.86 -2.45
CA LEU A 31 6.15 -26.11 -1.86
C LEU A 31 7.28 -27.02 -1.39
N GLU A 32 6.96 -28.19 -0.83
CA GLU A 32 7.95 -29.22 -0.46
C GLU A 32 8.71 -29.73 -1.69
N ARG A 33 7.98 -30.09 -2.75
CA ARG A 33 8.57 -30.61 -4.00
C ARG A 33 9.51 -29.61 -4.67
N ILE A 34 9.18 -28.31 -4.66
CA ILE A 34 10.06 -27.29 -5.24
C ILE A 34 11.19 -26.86 -4.29
N GLY A 35 11.18 -27.34 -3.05
CA GLY A 35 12.18 -26.99 -2.04
C GLY A 35 12.09 -25.53 -1.57
N PHE A 36 10.88 -25.00 -1.42
CA PHE A 36 10.60 -23.56 -1.23
C PHE A 36 11.54 -22.89 -0.21
N ALA A 37 11.56 -23.37 1.04
CA ALA A 37 12.35 -22.72 2.09
C ALA A 37 13.85 -22.73 1.77
N LYS A 38 14.41 -23.87 1.33
CA LYS A 38 15.83 -23.96 0.96
C LYS A 38 16.19 -22.99 -0.15
N LYS A 39 15.37 -22.92 -1.20
CA LYS A 39 15.58 -22.02 -2.35
C LYS A 39 15.43 -20.56 -1.98
N LEU A 40 14.40 -20.20 -1.20
CA LEU A 40 14.21 -18.83 -0.72
C LEU A 40 15.44 -18.31 0.02
N TRP A 41 15.92 -19.06 1.03
CA TRP A 41 17.07 -18.67 1.84
C TRP A 41 18.40 -18.73 1.07
N ALA A 42 18.49 -19.57 0.03
CA ALA A 42 19.62 -19.58 -0.91
C ALA A 42 19.53 -18.46 -1.98
N LYS A 43 18.51 -17.60 -1.90
CA LYS A 43 18.19 -16.57 -2.89
C LYS A 43 18.05 -17.11 -4.33
N ASP A 44 17.52 -18.33 -4.48
CA ASP A 44 17.34 -18.98 -5.78
C ASP A 44 16.14 -18.39 -6.54
N PRO A 45 16.36 -17.62 -7.62
CA PRO A 45 15.28 -17.00 -8.41
C PRO A 45 14.42 -18.01 -9.19
N ALA A 46 14.90 -19.24 -9.43
CA ALA A 46 14.14 -20.28 -10.15
C ALA A 46 12.91 -20.75 -9.35
N LEU A 47 12.74 -20.24 -8.13
CA LEU A 47 11.56 -20.46 -7.32
C LEU A 47 10.28 -19.81 -7.91
N TRP A 48 10.41 -18.72 -8.67
CA TRP A 48 9.25 -18.00 -9.24
C TRP A 48 9.19 -18.05 -10.77
N LYS A 49 10.32 -17.82 -11.44
CA LYS A 49 10.41 -17.65 -12.90
C LYS A 49 11.73 -18.17 -13.42
N ASN A 50 11.80 -18.66 -14.65
CA ASN A 50 13.06 -19.15 -15.25
C ASN A 50 13.61 -18.19 -16.32
N GLU A 51 12.81 -17.22 -16.76
CA GLU A 51 13.16 -16.29 -17.81
C GLU A 51 14.27 -15.33 -17.33
N PRO A 52 15.32 -15.07 -18.15
CA PRO A 52 16.48 -14.28 -17.74
C PRO A 52 16.16 -12.88 -17.19
N GLN A 53 15.14 -12.22 -17.73
CA GLN A 53 14.71 -10.89 -17.28
C GLN A 53 14.16 -10.90 -15.85
N HIS A 54 13.32 -11.88 -15.50
CA HIS A 54 12.79 -12.04 -14.15
C HIS A 54 13.90 -12.47 -13.20
N GLN A 55 14.73 -13.42 -13.62
CA GLN A 55 15.88 -13.92 -12.86
C GLN A 55 16.82 -12.79 -12.41
N LYS A 56 17.11 -11.83 -13.31
CA LYS A 56 17.94 -10.66 -12.99
C LYS A 56 17.30 -9.77 -11.91
N ILE A 57 15.99 -9.55 -11.98
CA ILE A 57 15.27 -8.75 -10.98
C ILE A 57 15.24 -9.48 -9.65
N ILE A 58 14.84 -10.76 -9.62
CA ILE A 58 14.68 -11.54 -8.40
C ILE A 58 16.01 -11.66 -7.64
N LYS A 59 17.13 -11.96 -8.33
CA LYS A 59 18.46 -12.02 -7.71
C LYS A 59 18.83 -10.72 -6.99
N ASN A 60 18.34 -9.58 -7.48
CA ASN A 60 18.57 -8.25 -6.94
C ASN A 60 17.38 -7.75 -6.09
N SER A 61 16.58 -8.64 -5.50
CA SER A 61 15.42 -8.27 -4.67
C SER A 61 15.26 -9.12 -3.40
N LEU A 62 16.26 -9.93 -3.03
CA LEU A 62 16.19 -10.87 -1.90
C LEU A 62 17.10 -10.46 -0.72
N GLY A 63 17.58 -9.22 -0.69
CA GLY A 63 18.38 -8.67 0.40
C GLY A 63 17.62 -8.55 1.73
N TRP A 64 16.30 -8.40 1.67
CA TRP A 64 15.42 -8.21 2.82
C TRP A 64 15.44 -9.38 3.80
N LEU A 65 15.73 -10.61 3.34
CA LEU A 65 15.84 -11.81 4.18
C LEU A 65 16.84 -11.67 5.35
N PHE A 66 17.84 -10.80 5.19
CA PHE A 66 18.92 -10.59 6.18
C PHE A 66 18.99 -9.14 6.66
N VAL A 67 18.01 -8.29 6.29
CA VAL A 67 18.11 -6.85 6.55
C VAL A 67 18.04 -6.53 8.04
N ALA A 68 17.23 -7.27 8.80
CA ALA A 68 17.10 -7.07 10.23
C ALA A 68 18.43 -7.30 10.96
N ASP A 69 19.17 -8.35 10.60
CA ASP A 69 20.50 -8.63 11.14
C ASP A 69 21.50 -7.52 10.80
N LYS A 70 21.54 -7.09 9.53
CA LYS A 70 22.44 -6.02 9.08
C LYS A 70 22.19 -4.68 9.78
N VAL A 71 20.91 -4.32 9.98
CA VAL A 71 20.59 -3.07 10.69
C VAL A 71 20.89 -3.20 12.18
N LEU A 72 20.71 -4.38 12.79
CA LEU A 72 21.13 -4.64 14.18
C LEU A 72 22.64 -4.50 14.36
N GLU A 73 23.44 -4.96 13.40
CA GLU A 73 24.91 -4.80 13.42
C GLU A 73 25.35 -3.34 13.39
N ASN A 74 24.58 -2.47 12.74
CA ASN A 74 24.86 -1.03 12.60
C ASN A 74 23.96 -0.15 13.48
N LEU A 75 23.31 -0.74 14.48
CA LEU A 75 22.31 -0.05 15.30
C LEU A 75 22.90 1.12 16.09
N ASP A 76 24.12 0.97 16.60
CA ASP A 76 24.76 2.01 17.42
C ASP A 76 25.03 3.29 16.63
N GLU A 77 25.39 3.18 15.33
CA GLU A 77 25.54 4.35 14.46
C GLU A 77 24.23 5.12 14.34
N LEU A 78 23.12 4.41 14.11
CA LEU A 78 21.79 5.00 14.01
C LEU A 78 21.38 5.68 15.34
N LEU A 79 21.56 5.00 16.47
CA LEU A 79 21.19 5.55 17.77
C LEU A 79 22.05 6.77 18.14
N ASN A 80 23.34 6.77 17.82
CA ASN A 80 24.20 7.93 18.03
C ASN A 80 23.73 9.15 17.22
N PHE A 81 23.36 8.95 15.95
CA PHE A 81 22.80 10.03 15.13
C PHE A 81 21.46 10.52 15.68
N THR A 82 20.62 9.62 16.18
CA THR A 82 19.37 10.00 16.84
C THR A 82 19.61 10.92 18.05
N GLU A 83 20.57 10.60 18.91
CA GLU A 83 20.89 11.44 20.07
C GLU A 83 21.50 12.79 19.65
N GLU A 84 22.28 12.84 18.57
CA GLU A 84 22.76 14.09 17.97
C GLU A 84 21.61 14.99 17.51
N VAL A 85 20.68 14.45 16.72
CA VAL A 85 19.50 15.17 16.22
C VAL A 85 18.65 15.72 17.37
N LYS A 86 18.46 14.92 18.42
CA LYS A 86 17.73 15.32 19.62
C LYS A 86 18.46 16.43 20.39
N LYS A 87 19.77 16.31 20.58
CA LYS A 87 20.60 17.30 21.28
C LYS A 87 20.61 18.65 20.57
N ASP A 88 20.53 18.65 19.25
CA ASP A 88 20.47 19.86 18.43
C ASP A 88 19.10 20.56 18.45
N GLY A 89 18.14 20.01 19.20
CA GLY A 89 16.83 20.63 19.40
C GLY A 89 15.93 20.55 18.18
N VAL A 90 16.10 19.53 17.33
CA VAL A 90 15.09 19.17 16.33
C VAL A 90 13.84 18.72 17.06
N GLU A 91 12.69 19.23 16.64
CA GLU A 91 11.39 18.91 17.27
C GLU A 91 10.47 18.14 16.33
N GLN A 92 10.73 18.22 15.02
CA GLN A 92 9.86 17.64 14.00
C GLN A 92 10.70 16.96 12.91
N LEU A 93 10.18 15.85 12.40
CA LEU A 93 10.70 15.16 11.22
C LEU A 93 9.64 15.22 10.14
N LEU A 94 10.01 15.62 8.93
CA LEU A 94 9.15 15.50 7.76
C LEU A 94 9.76 14.50 6.78
N LEU A 95 9.14 13.33 6.68
CA LEU A 95 9.52 12.31 5.71
C LEU A 95 8.89 12.61 4.35
N LEU A 96 9.74 12.72 3.33
CA LEU A 96 9.40 12.92 1.93
C LEU A 96 9.58 11.59 1.22
N GLY A 97 8.50 10.84 1.05
CA GLY A 97 8.56 9.47 0.56
C GLY A 97 7.34 9.07 -0.26
N MET A 98 7.40 7.86 -0.83
CA MET A 98 6.28 7.28 -1.57
C MET A 98 6.36 5.75 -1.54
N GLY A 99 5.20 5.09 -1.51
CA GLY A 99 5.09 3.63 -1.48
C GLY A 99 5.78 3.05 -0.24
N GLY A 100 6.66 2.06 -0.43
CA GLY A 100 7.36 1.41 0.69
C GLY A 100 8.23 2.35 1.53
N SER A 101 8.67 3.47 0.94
CA SER A 101 9.45 4.51 1.65
C SER A 101 8.58 5.44 2.51
N SER A 102 7.25 5.41 2.40
CA SER A 102 6.32 6.18 3.26
C SER A 102 5.41 5.30 4.10
N LEU A 103 4.90 4.18 3.55
CA LEU A 103 3.95 3.29 4.24
C LEU A 103 4.55 2.59 5.47
N ALA A 104 5.80 2.14 5.42
CA ALA A 104 6.44 1.54 6.58
C ALA A 104 6.71 2.57 7.72
N PRO A 105 7.28 3.77 7.43
CA PRO A 105 7.33 4.84 8.43
C PRO A 105 5.97 5.22 9.01
N GLU A 106 4.92 5.28 8.19
CA GLU A 106 3.56 5.61 8.63
C GLU A 106 2.97 4.52 9.53
N LEU A 107 3.16 3.24 9.18
CA LEU A 107 2.85 2.10 10.04
C LEU A 107 3.50 2.27 11.41
N PHE A 108 4.81 2.49 11.46
CA PHE A 108 5.51 2.63 12.74
C PHE A 108 5.03 3.85 13.54
N ARG A 109 4.80 4.98 12.86
CA ARG A 109 4.27 6.21 13.47
C ARG A 109 2.93 6.00 14.17
N LEU A 110 2.04 5.20 13.58
CA LEU A 110 0.69 4.99 14.08
C LEU A 110 0.59 3.83 15.08
N SER A 111 1.50 2.84 15.00
CA SER A 111 1.38 1.61 15.77
C SER A 111 2.41 1.44 16.89
N LEU A 112 3.54 2.13 16.87
CA LEU A 112 4.60 1.95 17.88
C LEU A 112 4.60 3.05 18.96
N PRO A 113 4.94 2.70 20.21
CA PRO A 113 5.12 3.68 21.27
C PRO A 113 6.36 4.55 21.02
N VAL A 114 6.25 5.83 21.35
CA VAL A 114 7.31 6.83 21.22
C VAL A 114 7.80 7.27 22.60
N LYS A 115 9.12 7.31 22.80
CA LYS A 115 9.73 7.84 24.02
C LYS A 115 9.55 9.36 24.12
N PRO A 116 9.32 9.93 25.33
CA PRO A 116 9.26 11.37 25.51
C PRO A 116 10.54 12.09 25.10
N GLY A 117 10.40 13.32 24.59
CA GLY A 117 11.52 14.19 24.22
C GLY A 117 12.18 13.87 22.89
N PHE A 118 11.57 13.05 22.04
CA PHE A 118 12.01 12.81 20.67
C PHE A 118 11.16 13.62 19.66
N PRO A 119 11.72 13.95 18.49
CA PRO A 119 11.01 14.63 17.40
C PRO A 119 9.70 13.93 16.99
N LYS A 120 8.66 14.73 16.69
CA LYS A 120 7.41 14.23 16.12
C LYS A 120 7.59 13.95 14.63
N LEU A 121 7.26 12.73 14.19
CA LEU A 121 7.29 12.34 12.79
C LEU A 121 6.02 12.76 12.04
N TYR A 122 6.19 13.31 10.85
CA TYR A 122 5.17 13.56 9.83
C TYR A 122 5.59 12.81 8.55
N VAL A 123 4.63 12.21 7.85
CA VAL A 123 4.84 11.52 6.58
C VAL A 123 4.09 12.25 5.48
N LEU A 124 4.80 12.65 4.43
CA LEU A 124 4.23 13.30 3.26
C LEU A 124 4.42 12.42 2.03
N ASP A 125 3.31 11.91 1.52
CA ASP A 125 3.23 11.04 0.35
C ASP A 125 1.96 11.29 -0.49
N SER A 126 1.42 12.51 -0.41
CA SER A 126 0.42 13.02 -1.33
C SER A 126 0.93 14.29 -2.01
N THR A 127 0.65 14.40 -3.30
CA THR A 127 0.97 15.57 -4.13
C THR A 127 -0.14 16.61 -4.12
N ASP A 128 -1.25 16.36 -3.43
CA ASP A 128 -2.33 17.32 -3.25
C ASP A 128 -1.78 18.59 -2.55
N PRO A 129 -1.87 19.77 -3.20
CA PRO A 129 -1.28 20.99 -2.67
C PRO A 129 -2.02 21.55 -1.44
N ASP A 130 -3.31 21.23 -1.27
CA ASP A 130 -4.04 21.58 -0.04
C ASP A 130 -3.48 20.80 1.14
N TRP A 131 -3.22 19.50 0.98
CA TRP A 131 -2.58 18.65 2.00
C TRP A 131 -1.12 19.06 2.29
N ILE A 132 -0.32 19.33 1.26
CA ILE A 132 1.05 19.83 1.44
C ILE A 132 1.05 21.13 2.26
N SER A 133 0.14 22.05 1.94
CA SER A 133 0.00 23.32 2.68
C SER A 133 -0.42 23.11 4.14
N GLU A 134 -1.30 22.15 4.42
CA GLU A 134 -1.74 21.81 5.77
C GLU A 134 -0.59 21.22 6.60
N VAL A 135 0.15 20.27 6.01
CA VAL A 135 1.35 19.70 6.65
C VAL A 135 2.37 20.79 6.94
N GLU A 136 2.70 21.65 5.98
CA GLU A 136 3.65 22.74 6.20
C GLU A 136 3.22 23.68 7.34
N THR A 137 1.94 24.04 7.41
CA THR A 137 1.41 24.93 8.46
C THR A 137 1.55 24.32 9.86
N SER A 138 1.62 22.99 9.95
CA SER A 138 1.85 22.28 11.22
C SER A 138 3.32 22.22 11.65
N LEU A 139 4.25 22.72 10.83
CA LEU A 139 5.70 22.63 11.06
C LEU A 139 6.30 23.97 11.50
N ARG A 140 7.32 23.90 12.37
CA ARG A 140 8.29 24.96 12.61
C ARG A 140 9.52 24.66 11.78
N LEU A 141 9.59 25.23 10.58
CA LEU A 141 10.58 24.85 9.56
C LEU A 141 12.05 24.97 10.04
N ASP A 142 12.36 25.86 10.98
CA ASP A 142 13.70 26.01 11.59
C ASP A 142 14.04 24.90 12.61
N LYS A 143 13.04 24.13 13.04
CA LYS A 143 13.14 23.02 13.99
C LYS A 143 12.79 21.67 13.36
N THR A 144 12.66 21.64 12.04
CA THR A 144 12.33 20.43 11.28
C THR A 144 13.58 19.87 10.61
N LEU A 145 13.75 18.55 10.74
CA LEU A 145 14.66 17.76 9.91
C LEU A 145 13.87 17.05 8.81
N PHE A 146 14.26 17.22 7.56
CA PHE A 146 13.61 16.61 6.41
C PHE A 146 14.31 15.31 6.05
N ILE A 147 13.54 14.25 5.81
CA ILE A 147 14.06 12.93 5.43
C ILE A 147 13.64 12.68 3.99
N PHE A 148 14.55 12.86 3.04
CA PHE A 148 14.33 12.50 1.64
C PHE A 148 14.57 10.99 1.47
N ALA A 149 13.48 10.23 1.41
CA ALA A 149 13.49 8.78 1.32
C ALA A 149 13.08 8.31 -0.09
N SER A 150 14.06 7.93 -0.91
CA SER A 150 13.82 7.37 -2.24
C SER A 150 14.95 6.44 -2.68
N LYS A 151 14.59 5.22 -3.13
CA LYS A 151 15.56 4.25 -3.66
C LYS A 151 16.41 4.84 -4.78
N SER A 152 15.78 5.41 -5.81
CA SER A 152 16.49 6.00 -6.96
C SER A 152 16.81 7.47 -6.80
N GLY A 153 16.04 8.22 -6.00
CA GLY A 153 16.07 9.67 -5.97
C GLY A 153 15.29 10.36 -7.09
N THR A 154 14.73 9.59 -8.03
CA THR A 154 14.11 10.12 -9.25
C THR A 154 12.58 9.98 -9.26
N THR A 155 11.99 9.35 -8.25
CA THR A 155 10.53 9.27 -8.08
C THR A 155 9.97 10.69 -7.99
N ILE A 156 9.02 11.03 -8.87
CA ILE A 156 8.60 12.41 -9.13
C ILE A 156 8.02 13.08 -7.88
N GLU A 157 7.28 12.35 -7.06
CA GLU A 157 6.60 12.86 -5.87
C GLU A 157 7.59 13.30 -4.78
N PRO A 158 8.46 12.43 -4.22
CA PRO A 158 9.42 12.85 -3.19
C PRO A 158 10.46 13.83 -3.72
N LEU A 159 10.84 13.76 -5.02
CA LEU A 159 11.70 14.77 -5.63
C LEU A 159 11.03 16.15 -5.69
N SER A 160 9.73 16.20 -5.99
CA SER A 160 8.97 17.45 -5.99
C SER A 160 8.83 18.02 -4.58
N PHE A 161 8.58 17.17 -3.57
CA PHE A 161 8.57 17.62 -2.17
C PHE A 161 9.94 18.14 -1.74
N PHE A 162 11.02 17.45 -2.11
CA PHE A 162 12.38 17.91 -1.81
C PHE A 162 12.62 19.29 -2.40
N ASN A 163 12.35 19.49 -3.70
CA ASN A 163 12.56 20.78 -4.35
C ASN A 163 11.76 21.90 -3.66
N TYR A 164 10.52 21.61 -3.25
CA TYR A 164 9.68 22.56 -2.52
C TYR A 164 10.27 22.92 -1.15
N PHE A 165 10.48 21.94 -0.27
CA PHE A 165 10.95 22.20 1.09
C PHE A 165 12.39 22.68 1.15
N TYR A 166 13.26 22.22 0.25
CA TYR A 166 14.63 22.72 0.13
C TYR A 166 14.66 24.22 -0.16
N ASN A 167 13.78 24.70 -1.06
CA ASN A 167 13.62 26.12 -1.30
C ASN A 167 13.01 26.85 -0.07
N ARG A 168 12.01 26.26 0.59
CA ARG A 168 11.39 26.87 1.79
C ARG A 168 12.37 27.09 2.94
N VAL A 169 13.37 26.22 3.09
CA VAL A 169 14.44 26.38 4.10
C VAL A 169 15.70 27.05 3.55
N LYS A 170 15.57 27.83 2.46
CA LYS A 170 16.65 28.62 1.86
C LYS A 170 17.87 27.77 1.49
N GLU A 171 17.62 26.59 0.94
CA GLU A 171 18.63 25.68 0.41
C GLU A 171 19.64 25.18 1.47
N ASN A 172 19.20 25.09 2.73
CA ASN A 172 20.01 24.58 3.82
C ASN A 172 20.05 23.04 3.83
N GLY A 173 21.01 22.44 3.12
CA GLY A 173 21.19 20.99 3.08
C GLY A 173 21.40 20.33 4.45
N ASN A 174 21.94 21.05 5.45
CA ASN A 174 22.13 20.51 6.80
C ASN A 174 20.80 20.21 7.52
N GLN A 175 19.65 20.63 6.99
CA GLN A 175 18.32 20.23 7.46
C GLN A 175 17.79 18.97 6.78
N PHE A 176 18.58 18.30 5.94
CA PHE A 176 18.16 17.11 5.20
C PHE A 176 18.99 15.88 5.54
N VAL A 177 18.31 14.75 5.58
CA VAL A 177 18.88 13.39 5.58
C VAL A 177 18.41 12.67 4.33
N ALA A 178 19.32 11.95 3.67
CA ALA A 178 18.96 11.07 2.56
C ALA A 178 18.91 9.61 3.02
N ILE A 179 17.85 8.90 2.62
CA ILE A 179 17.78 7.44 2.70
C ILE A 179 17.63 6.92 1.27
N THR A 180 18.64 6.21 0.79
CA THR A 180 18.75 5.82 -0.61
C THR A 180 19.64 4.60 -0.79
N ASP A 181 19.82 4.14 -2.02
CA ASP A 181 20.76 3.07 -2.34
C ASP A 181 22.11 3.62 -2.79
N GLN A 182 23.15 2.79 -2.66
CA GLN A 182 24.48 3.09 -3.15
C GLN A 182 24.51 3.34 -4.68
N GLY A 183 25.21 4.39 -5.09
CA GLY A 183 25.46 4.77 -6.48
C GLY A 183 24.33 5.52 -7.18
N THR A 184 23.32 5.99 -6.43
CA THR A 184 22.10 6.58 -7.01
C THR A 184 22.17 8.09 -7.16
N PHE A 185 21.18 8.65 -7.88
CA PHE A 185 21.05 10.10 -8.05
C PHE A 185 20.92 10.83 -6.71
N LEU A 186 20.14 10.29 -5.77
CA LEU A 186 19.95 10.92 -4.45
C LEU A 186 21.24 10.89 -3.62
N GLU A 187 22.05 9.84 -3.69
CA GLU A 187 23.34 9.84 -2.98
C GLU A 187 24.23 11.00 -3.47
N ASN A 188 24.32 11.19 -4.79
CA ASN A 188 25.13 12.26 -5.37
C ASN A 188 24.55 13.65 -5.05
N LEU A 189 23.23 13.81 -5.16
CA LEU A 189 22.54 15.05 -4.81
C LEU A 189 22.77 15.41 -3.33
N ALA A 190 22.65 14.44 -2.43
CA ALA A 190 22.84 14.66 -0.99
C ALA A 190 24.26 15.12 -0.67
N LYS A 191 25.28 14.55 -1.35
CA LYS A 191 26.67 15.01 -1.23
C LYS A 191 26.87 16.42 -1.77
N GLU A 192 26.32 16.71 -2.96
CA GLU A 192 26.40 18.04 -3.59
C GLU A 192 25.75 19.12 -2.72
N LYS A 193 24.57 18.84 -2.16
CA LYS A 193 23.81 19.80 -1.36
C LYS A 193 24.24 19.85 0.12
N GLY A 194 25.21 19.04 0.54
CA GLY A 194 25.70 19.03 1.92
C GLY A 194 24.65 18.54 2.92
N PHE A 195 23.96 17.44 2.60
CA PHE A 195 23.01 16.82 3.52
C PHE A 195 23.72 16.37 4.80
N ARG A 196 23.01 16.52 5.92
CA ARG A 196 23.54 16.22 7.26
C ARG A 196 23.99 14.78 7.40
N LYS A 197 23.25 13.85 6.81
CA LYS A 197 23.56 12.41 6.82
C LYS A 197 22.99 11.71 5.60
N ILE A 198 23.69 10.66 5.15
CA ILE A 198 23.24 9.75 4.09
C ILE A 198 23.23 8.34 4.69
N PHE A 199 22.07 7.68 4.65
CA PHE A 199 21.91 6.28 5.00
C PHE A 199 21.77 5.46 3.72
N LEU A 200 22.73 4.58 3.48
CA LEU A 200 22.79 3.75 2.28
C LEU A 200 22.22 2.35 2.56
N ASN A 201 21.20 1.96 1.82
CA ASN A 201 20.71 0.59 1.79
C ASN A 201 21.40 -0.23 0.70
N PRO A 202 21.48 -1.56 0.86
CA PRO A 202 21.81 -2.47 -0.24
C PRO A 202 20.80 -2.35 -1.38
N GLY A 203 21.29 -2.29 -2.62
CA GLY A 203 20.42 -2.19 -3.81
C GLY A 203 19.55 -3.41 -4.07
N ASP A 204 19.81 -4.53 -3.38
CA ASP A 204 19.11 -5.81 -3.54
C ASP A 204 17.81 -5.93 -2.72
N ILE A 205 17.25 -4.81 -2.26
CA ILE A 205 16.01 -4.75 -1.48
C ILE A 205 14.92 -4.02 -2.29
N GLY A 206 13.78 -4.68 -2.49
CA GLY A 206 12.61 -4.07 -3.13
C GLY A 206 11.89 -3.08 -2.19
N GLY A 207 11.26 -2.03 -2.73
CA GLY A 207 10.65 -0.97 -1.93
C GLY A 207 9.63 -1.48 -0.89
N ARG A 208 8.67 -2.32 -1.31
CA ARG A 208 7.68 -2.93 -0.40
C ARG A 208 8.24 -3.97 0.59
N PHE A 209 9.50 -4.39 0.42
CA PHE A 209 10.24 -5.29 1.31
C PHE A 209 11.32 -4.54 2.14
N SER A 210 11.22 -3.21 2.22
CA SER A 210 12.25 -2.36 2.82
C SER A 210 11.92 -1.84 4.22
N ALA A 211 10.80 -2.29 4.81
CA ALA A 211 10.30 -1.77 6.09
C ALA A 211 11.33 -1.88 7.23
N LEU A 212 12.10 -2.97 7.26
CA LEU A 212 13.15 -3.22 8.27
C LEU A 212 14.54 -2.71 7.86
N SER A 213 14.66 -2.07 6.69
CA SER A 213 15.87 -1.37 6.25
C SER A 213 15.93 0.05 6.85
N TYR A 214 16.93 0.86 6.46
CA TYR A 214 16.96 2.26 6.89
C TYR A 214 15.73 3.06 6.47
N PHE A 215 14.99 2.65 5.43
CA PHE A 215 13.75 3.31 5.03
C PHE A 215 12.71 3.37 6.15
N GLY A 216 12.55 2.31 6.94
CA GLY A 216 11.69 2.34 8.12
C GLY A 216 12.43 2.63 9.41
N MET A 217 13.67 2.13 9.56
CA MET A 217 14.38 2.18 10.83
C MET A 217 14.90 3.58 11.18
N VAL A 218 15.32 4.39 10.19
CA VAL A 218 15.79 5.76 10.45
C VAL A 218 14.66 6.66 10.97
N PRO A 219 13.51 6.82 10.29
CA PRO A 219 12.43 7.66 10.81
C PRO A 219 11.88 7.13 12.15
N ALA A 220 11.81 5.81 12.35
CA ALA A 220 11.38 5.22 13.62
C ALA A 220 12.36 5.51 14.77
N ALA A 221 13.67 5.36 14.54
CA ALA A 221 14.68 5.64 15.57
C ALA A 221 14.74 7.14 15.90
N LEU A 222 14.73 8.01 14.89
CA LEU A 222 14.75 9.47 15.07
C LEU A 222 13.52 9.97 15.85
N SER A 223 12.37 9.32 15.69
CA SER A 223 11.16 9.63 16.45
C SER A 223 11.07 8.95 17.81
N GLY A 224 12.11 8.23 18.25
CA GLY A 224 12.19 7.66 19.60
C GLY A 224 11.49 6.32 19.80
N MET A 225 11.13 5.62 18.73
CA MET A 225 10.56 4.27 18.79
C MET A 225 11.63 3.22 19.13
N ASN A 226 11.22 2.09 19.71
CA ASN A 226 12.14 1.02 20.09
C ASN A 226 12.50 0.10 18.91
N VAL A 227 13.31 0.62 17.97
CA VAL A 227 13.74 -0.13 16.78
C VAL A 227 14.54 -1.40 17.12
N LYS A 228 15.21 -1.45 18.27
CA LYS A 228 15.98 -2.62 18.71
C LYS A 228 15.08 -3.83 18.96
N GLU A 229 13.99 -3.63 19.70
CA GLU A 229 13.05 -4.72 20.00
C GLU A 229 12.24 -5.12 18.76
N LEU A 230 11.88 -4.16 17.91
CA LEU A 230 11.27 -4.43 16.60
C LEU A 230 12.17 -5.34 15.72
N LEU A 231 13.45 -5.00 15.58
CA LEU A 231 14.40 -5.79 14.78
C LEU A 231 14.71 -7.16 15.41
N LYS A 232 14.76 -7.26 16.75
CA LYS A 232 14.87 -8.56 17.43
C LYS A 232 13.65 -9.46 17.17
N SER A 233 12.45 -8.88 17.17
CA SER A 233 11.22 -9.58 16.83
C SER A 233 11.27 -10.12 15.39
N ALA A 234 11.72 -9.30 14.44
CA ALA A 234 11.96 -9.70 13.05
C ALA A 234 12.94 -10.89 12.95
N LYS A 235 14.09 -10.80 13.61
CA LYS A 235 15.10 -11.86 13.64
C LYS A 235 14.57 -13.17 14.23
N LYS A 236 13.74 -13.08 15.28
CA LYS A 236 13.07 -14.26 15.87
C LYS A 236 12.14 -14.91 14.85
N MET A 237 11.30 -14.15 14.16
CA MET A 237 10.42 -14.70 13.11
C MET A 237 11.23 -15.31 11.95
N GLY A 238 12.30 -14.65 11.52
CA GLY A 238 13.20 -15.19 10.48
C GLY A 238 13.75 -16.57 10.87
N SER A 239 14.11 -16.77 12.14
CA SER A 239 14.58 -18.06 12.65
C SER A 239 13.47 -19.13 12.61
N LEU A 240 12.22 -18.77 12.93
CA LEU A 240 11.06 -19.66 12.80
C LEU A 240 10.71 -19.99 11.35
N CYS A 241 11.16 -19.18 10.40
CA CYS A 241 10.94 -19.36 8.98
C CYS A 241 12.15 -19.96 8.24
N ALA A 242 13.20 -20.35 8.95
CA ALA A 242 14.49 -20.75 8.39
C ALA A 242 14.42 -22.00 7.50
N ALA A 243 15.43 -22.19 6.65
CA ALA A 243 15.48 -23.27 5.65
C ALA A 243 15.37 -24.69 6.21
N HIS A 244 15.74 -24.91 7.48
CA HIS A 244 15.71 -26.20 8.14
C HIS A 244 14.38 -26.50 8.85
N VAL A 245 13.50 -25.50 8.99
CA VAL A 245 12.20 -25.66 9.65
C VAL A 245 11.25 -26.40 8.70
N PRO A 246 10.56 -27.47 9.15
CA PRO A 246 9.54 -28.14 8.34
C PRO A 246 8.47 -27.16 7.84
N LEU A 247 8.07 -27.25 6.57
CA LEU A 247 7.13 -26.29 5.97
C LEU A 247 5.78 -26.21 6.69
N LYS A 248 5.31 -27.34 7.24
CA LYS A 248 4.07 -27.41 8.06
C LYS A 248 4.16 -26.63 9.38
N GLU A 249 5.37 -26.41 9.90
CA GLU A 249 5.64 -25.70 11.16
C GLU A 249 6.06 -24.24 10.92
N ASN A 250 6.42 -23.89 9.69
CA ASN A 250 6.88 -22.56 9.30
C ASN A 250 5.68 -21.59 9.21
N PRO A 251 5.58 -20.57 10.10
CA PRO A 251 4.39 -19.73 10.20
C PRO A 251 4.13 -18.90 8.93
N ALA A 252 5.20 -18.43 8.26
CA ALA A 252 5.05 -17.70 7.01
C ALA A 252 4.57 -18.59 5.87
N VAL A 253 5.02 -19.86 5.82
CA VAL A 253 4.56 -20.80 4.80
C VAL A 253 3.10 -21.17 5.02
N ARG A 254 2.64 -21.33 6.27
CA ARG A 254 1.22 -21.57 6.57
C ARG A 254 0.33 -20.43 6.07
N LEU A 255 0.72 -19.18 6.34
CA LEU A 255 0.03 -17.99 5.81
C LEU A 255 0.10 -17.94 4.28
N GLY A 256 1.27 -18.21 3.68
CA GLY A 256 1.43 -18.21 2.22
C GLY A 256 0.59 -19.27 1.52
N LEU A 257 0.42 -20.44 2.13
CA LEU A 257 -0.49 -21.50 1.66
C LEU A 257 -1.96 -21.07 1.75
N PHE A 258 -2.35 -20.47 2.87
CA PHE A 258 -3.70 -19.92 3.05
C PHE A 258 -4.01 -18.90 1.94
N LEU A 259 -3.12 -17.94 1.72
CA LEU A 259 -3.31 -16.91 0.69
C LEU A 259 -3.27 -17.47 -0.74
N GLY A 260 -2.25 -18.26 -1.07
CA GLY A 260 -1.99 -18.70 -2.44
C GLY A 260 -2.94 -19.78 -2.94
N GLU A 261 -3.29 -20.77 -2.12
CA GLU A 261 -4.20 -21.84 -2.55
C GLU A 261 -5.65 -21.36 -2.61
N LEU A 262 -6.08 -20.50 -1.69
CA LEU A 262 -7.43 -19.91 -1.75
C LEU A 262 -7.60 -19.03 -2.99
N ALA A 263 -6.59 -18.22 -3.33
CA ALA A 263 -6.61 -17.42 -4.56
C ALA A 263 -6.72 -18.29 -5.84
N LYS A 264 -6.08 -19.46 -5.88
CA LYS A 264 -6.22 -20.42 -7.01
C LYS A 264 -7.63 -21.02 -7.14
N LEU A 265 -8.42 -20.95 -6.07
CA LEU A 265 -9.82 -21.38 -6.04
C LEU A 265 -10.80 -20.22 -6.23
N SER A 266 -10.31 -19.03 -6.63
CA SER A 266 -11.10 -17.79 -6.73
C SER A 266 -11.60 -17.23 -5.39
N LEU A 267 -11.00 -17.65 -4.26
CA LEU A 267 -11.15 -16.99 -2.95
C LEU A 267 -10.00 -15.98 -2.76
N ASP A 268 -9.88 -15.05 -3.70
CA ASP A 268 -8.76 -14.10 -3.82
C ASP A 268 -9.00 -12.78 -3.07
N LYS A 269 -10.19 -12.58 -2.48
CA LYS A 269 -10.54 -11.37 -1.71
C LYS A 269 -10.17 -11.53 -0.24
N VAL A 270 -8.91 -11.26 0.08
CA VAL A 270 -8.35 -11.39 1.43
C VAL A 270 -8.74 -10.18 2.26
N THR A 271 -9.65 -10.36 3.20
CA THR A 271 -10.15 -9.30 4.07
C THR A 271 -9.37 -9.27 5.37
N LEU A 272 -8.74 -8.14 5.65
CA LEU A 272 -7.95 -7.95 6.87
C LEU A 272 -8.87 -7.47 8.00
N ALA A 273 -9.13 -8.35 8.96
CA ALA A 273 -9.96 -8.09 10.12
C ALA A 273 -9.12 -7.52 11.27
N LEU A 274 -8.90 -6.20 11.26
CA LEU A 274 -7.94 -5.52 12.12
C LEU A 274 -8.63 -4.50 13.04
N PRO A 275 -8.23 -4.38 14.31
CA PRO A 275 -8.61 -3.24 15.15
C PRO A 275 -7.97 -1.94 14.63
N GLN A 276 -8.51 -0.80 15.06
CA GLN A 276 -8.08 0.53 14.60
C GLN A 276 -6.56 0.75 14.76
N GLU A 277 -5.96 0.29 15.86
CA GLU A 277 -4.51 0.47 16.10
C GLU A 277 -3.61 -0.33 15.15
N LEU A 278 -4.17 -1.27 14.39
CA LEU A 278 -3.50 -2.07 13.36
C LEU A 278 -3.95 -1.70 11.93
N GLU A 279 -4.76 -0.66 11.74
CA GLU A 279 -5.25 -0.27 10.41
C GLU A 279 -4.08 0.08 9.46
N ALA A 280 -3.08 0.81 9.95
CA ALA A 280 -1.87 1.13 9.20
C ALA A 280 -1.07 -0.12 8.81
N PHE A 281 -1.13 -1.18 9.60
CA PHE A 281 -0.52 -2.47 9.26
C PHE A 281 -1.26 -3.14 8.11
N GLY A 282 -2.60 -3.04 8.10
CA GLY A 282 -3.42 -3.46 6.98
C GLY A 282 -3.05 -2.78 5.66
N LEU A 283 -2.82 -1.46 5.67
CA LEU A 283 -2.39 -0.72 4.48
C LEU A 283 -1.00 -1.13 3.98
N TRP A 284 -0.08 -1.46 4.90
CA TRP A 284 1.23 -1.99 4.51
C TRP A 284 1.12 -3.41 3.92
N ILE A 285 0.31 -4.29 4.50
CA ILE A 285 0.02 -5.63 3.95
C ILE A 285 -0.63 -5.50 2.56
N GLU A 286 -1.55 -4.53 2.39
CA GLU A 286 -2.22 -4.25 1.13
C GLU A 286 -1.21 -3.98 0.01
N GLN A 287 -0.25 -3.08 0.25
CA GLN A 287 0.83 -2.82 -0.69
C GLN A 287 1.62 -4.09 -0.99
N LEU A 288 2.07 -4.79 0.06
CA LEU A 288 2.94 -5.94 -0.07
C LEU A 288 2.29 -7.01 -0.98
N ILE A 289 1.03 -7.35 -0.72
CA ILE A 289 0.31 -8.39 -1.46
C ILE A 289 -0.07 -7.92 -2.86
N ALA A 290 -0.66 -6.73 -2.99
CA ALA A 290 -1.18 -6.25 -4.27
C ALA A 290 -0.06 -6.04 -5.29
N GLU A 291 1.05 -5.41 -4.91
CA GLU A 291 2.20 -5.22 -5.80
C GLU A 291 2.95 -6.50 -6.12
N SER A 292 3.00 -7.45 -5.19
CA SER A 292 3.74 -8.70 -5.40
C SER A 292 2.96 -9.68 -6.27
N SER A 293 1.66 -9.84 -6.03
CA SER A 293 0.84 -10.86 -6.67
C SER A 293 0.09 -10.38 -7.92
N GLY A 294 -0.27 -9.09 -8.00
CA GLY A 294 -1.16 -8.51 -9.00
C GLY A 294 -0.54 -8.32 -10.38
N LYS A 295 -0.28 -9.41 -11.11
CA LYS A 295 0.38 -9.40 -12.42
C LYS A 295 0.04 -10.64 -13.24
N GLU A 296 0.24 -10.55 -14.55
CA GLU A 296 -0.05 -11.64 -15.50
C GLU A 296 -1.51 -12.13 -15.44
N GLY A 297 -2.45 -11.22 -15.17
CA GLY A 297 -3.87 -11.57 -15.04
C GLY A 297 -4.22 -12.34 -13.76
N LYS A 298 -3.30 -12.44 -12.81
CA LYS A 298 -3.46 -13.10 -11.50
C LYS A 298 -3.24 -12.10 -10.38
N GLY A 299 -3.69 -12.42 -9.18
CA GLY A 299 -3.41 -11.61 -8.00
C GLY A 299 -4.33 -11.96 -6.86
N ILE A 300 -3.89 -11.58 -5.67
CA ILE A 300 -4.72 -11.52 -4.48
C ILE A 300 -5.19 -10.07 -4.34
N VAL A 301 -6.45 -9.88 -3.94
CA VAL A 301 -7.03 -8.57 -3.65
C VAL A 301 -7.06 -8.39 -2.12
N PRO A 302 -6.04 -7.73 -1.53
CA PRO A 302 -5.99 -7.48 -0.10
C PRO A 302 -6.90 -6.30 0.26
N ILE A 303 -7.82 -6.48 1.21
CA ILE A 303 -8.84 -5.51 1.58
C ILE A 303 -8.53 -5.00 2.98
N ALA A 304 -7.99 -3.78 3.05
CA ALA A 304 -7.70 -3.07 4.29
C ALA A 304 -8.74 -1.99 4.59
N GLY A 305 -9.02 -1.73 5.87
CA GLY A 305 -9.90 -0.63 6.31
C GLY A 305 -11.39 -0.79 5.94
N GLU A 306 -11.85 -2.01 5.64
CA GLU A 306 -13.27 -2.30 5.44
C GLU A 306 -13.97 -2.44 6.80
N SER A 307 -15.13 -1.79 6.99
CA SER A 307 -15.89 -1.89 8.23
C SER A 307 -16.51 -3.29 8.44
N PHE A 308 -16.33 -3.86 9.63
CA PHE A 308 -16.96 -5.12 10.04
C PHE A 308 -18.37 -4.84 10.55
N THR A 309 -19.37 -5.61 10.11
CA THR A 309 -20.64 -5.68 10.85
C THR A 309 -21.15 -7.12 10.89
N ALA A 310 -21.71 -7.52 12.03
CA ALA A 310 -22.07 -8.92 12.30
C ALA A 310 -23.16 -9.51 11.37
N ASN A 311 -23.92 -8.65 10.69
CA ASN A 311 -25.08 -9.02 9.88
C ASN A 311 -24.83 -8.96 8.36
N LYS A 312 -23.57 -8.84 7.91
CA LYS A 312 -23.25 -8.71 6.48
C LYS A 312 -23.21 -10.04 5.74
N ASN A 313 -23.72 -10.02 4.51
CA ASN A 313 -23.60 -11.10 3.54
C ASN A 313 -22.44 -10.82 2.60
N TYR A 314 -21.27 -11.37 2.94
CA TYR A 314 -20.11 -11.38 2.06
C TYR A 314 -20.30 -12.40 0.92
N THR A 315 -19.69 -12.12 -0.23
CA THR A 315 -19.58 -13.06 -1.34
C THR A 315 -18.63 -14.21 -1.01
N GLU A 316 -18.82 -15.37 -1.65
CA GLU A 316 -18.07 -16.61 -1.37
C GLU A 316 -16.61 -16.58 -1.87
N ASP A 317 -16.20 -15.52 -2.57
CA ASP A 317 -14.82 -15.25 -3.02
C ASP A 317 -13.91 -14.67 -1.92
N ARG A 318 -14.42 -14.57 -0.69
CA ARG A 318 -13.75 -13.98 0.47
C ARG A 318 -13.02 -15.01 1.31
N CYS A 319 -11.86 -14.62 1.79
CA CYS A 319 -11.21 -15.23 2.95
C CYS A 319 -10.73 -14.14 3.91
N PHE A 320 -10.49 -14.49 5.18
CA PHE A 320 -10.24 -13.51 6.24
C PHE A 320 -8.93 -13.79 6.95
N VAL A 321 -8.19 -12.73 7.26
CA VAL A 321 -7.06 -12.79 8.19
C VAL A 321 -7.30 -11.78 9.31
N ALA A 322 -7.45 -12.27 10.53
CA ALA A 322 -7.65 -11.46 11.72
C ALA A 322 -6.33 -11.32 12.48
N ILE A 323 -5.98 -10.11 12.90
CA ILE A 323 -4.78 -9.84 13.69
C ILE A 323 -5.18 -8.94 14.85
N HIS A 324 -4.83 -9.32 16.07
CA HIS A 324 -5.14 -8.53 17.26
C HIS A 324 -4.13 -8.74 18.38
N TYR A 325 -4.14 -7.84 19.38
CA TYR A 325 -3.32 -7.99 20.57
C TYR A 325 -3.99 -8.92 21.60
N LYS A 326 -3.19 -9.71 22.33
CA LYS A 326 -3.63 -10.76 23.28
C LYS A 326 -4.48 -10.26 24.45
N ASN A 327 -4.21 -9.04 24.95
CA ASN A 327 -4.74 -8.54 26.23
C ASN A 327 -5.39 -7.15 26.13
N LYS A 328 -5.63 -6.63 24.92
CA LYS A 328 -6.48 -5.45 24.75
C LYS A 328 -7.89 -5.99 24.62
N GLY A 329 -8.70 -5.75 25.65
CA GLY A 329 -9.96 -6.44 25.94
C GLY A 329 -10.82 -6.75 24.71
N GLU A 330 -11.51 -7.89 24.79
CA GLU A 330 -12.50 -8.39 23.83
C GLU A 330 -13.14 -7.22 23.07
N ILE A 331 -12.68 -6.95 21.84
CA ILE A 331 -13.43 -6.04 20.96
C ILE A 331 -14.65 -6.86 20.59
N THR A 332 -15.69 -6.72 21.39
CA THR A 332 -16.85 -7.61 21.40
C THR A 332 -17.47 -7.69 20.01
N GLU A 333 -17.37 -6.61 19.24
CA GLU A 333 -17.77 -6.52 17.83
C GLU A 333 -16.88 -7.34 16.88
N LEU A 334 -15.55 -7.20 16.96
CA LEU A 334 -14.62 -8.00 16.15
C LEU A 334 -14.74 -9.48 16.49
N GLU A 335 -14.83 -9.84 17.77
CA GLU A 335 -14.99 -11.24 18.17
C GLU A 335 -16.34 -11.83 17.72
N SER A 336 -17.43 -11.07 17.88
CA SER A 336 -18.76 -11.46 17.40
C SER A 336 -18.76 -11.65 15.88
N PHE A 337 -18.13 -10.72 15.16
CA PHE A 337 -17.90 -10.83 13.72
C PHE A 337 -17.12 -12.10 13.37
N LEU A 338 -15.96 -12.33 13.99
CA LEU A 338 -15.11 -13.49 13.70
C LEU A 338 -15.81 -14.82 14.01
N LYS A 339 -16.61 -14.92 15.07
CA LYS A 339 -17.46 -16.10 15.38
C LYS A 339 -18.50 -16.40 14.30
N ASN A 340 -18.95 -15.39 13.58
CA ASN A 340 -19.86 -15.56 12.44
C ASN A 340 -19.09 -15.93 11.16
N ILE A 341 -17.92 -15.31 10.94
CA ILE A 341 -17.07 -15.55 9.78
C ILE A 341 -16.48 -16.96 9.79
N GLU A 342 -15.97 -17.44 10.93
CA GLU A 342 -15.31 -18.77 11.02
C GLU A 342 -16.22 -19.93 10.62
N LYS A 343 -17.55 -19.74 10.69
CA LYS A 343 -18.56 -20.73 10.31
C LYS A 343 -18.82 -20.79 8.80
N LYS A 344 -18.42 -19.78 8.04
CA LYS A 344 -18.82 -19.58 6.63
C LYS A 344 -17.65 -19.37 5.67
N PHE A 345 -16.52 -18.91 6.17
CA PHE A 345 -15.38 -18.52 5.33
C PHE A 345 -14.07 -19.07 5.90
N PRO A 346 -13.06 -19.28 5.04
CA PRO A 346 -11.71 -19.50 5.52
C PRO A 346 -11.23 -18.31 6.36
N LEU A 347 -10.67 -18.62 7.53
CA LEU A 347 -10.21 -17.62 8.50
C LEU A 347 -8.87 -18.04 9.09
N LEU A 348 -7.92 -17.12 9.10
CA LEU A 348 -6.67 -17.24 9.86
C LEU A 348 -6.65 -16.15 10.95
N LYS A 349 -6.40 -16.53 12.21
CA LYS A 349 -6.26 -15.61 13.34
C LYS A 349 -4.80 -15.58 13.78
N ILE A 350 -4.26 -14.38 14.01
CA ILE A 350 -2.90 -14.13 14.48
C ILE A 350 -2.97 -13.25 15.73
N VAL A 351 -2.29 -13.66 16.79
CA VAL A 351 -2.26 -12.93 18.06
C VAL A 351 -0.88 -12.32 18.30
N LEU A 352 -0.86 -11.00 18.54
CA LEU A 352 0.33 -10.23 18.92
C LEU A 352 0.35 -10.00 20.43
N ASN A 353 1.52 -10.01 21.06
CA ASN A 353 1.65 -9.73 22.50
C ASN A 353 1.91 -8.25 22.77
N GLN A 354 2.71 -7.60 21.92
CA GLN A 354 3.13 -6.20 22.07
C GLN A 354 3.36 -5.53 20.70
N PRO A 355 3.33 -4.19 20.61
CA PRO A 355 3.50 -3.49 19.33
C PRO A 355 4.76 -3.85 18.53
N GLU A 356 5.87 -4.10 19.22
CA GLU A 356 7.14 -4.48 18.59
C GLU A 356 7.08 -5.87 17.93
N ASP A 357 6.06 -6.69 18.21
CA ASP A 357 5.83 -7.95 17.50
C ASP A 357 5.55 -7.72 16.00
N LEU A 358 5.15 -6.50 15.60
CA LEU A 358 5.04 -6.10 14.20
C LEU A 358 6.33 -6.36 13.41
N GLY A 359 7.50 -6.26 14.03
CA GLY A 359 8.77 -6.57 13.36
C GLY A 359 8.83 -8.02 12.88
N GLY A 360 8.35 -8.96 13.70
CA GLY A 360 8.18 -10.36 13.33
C GLY A 360 7.15 -10.53 12.22
N GLU A 361 6.01 -9.85 12.31
CA GLU A 361 4.98 -9.96 11.28
C GLU A 361 5.42 -9.43 9.92
N LEU A 362 6.22 -8.35 9.86
CA LEU A 362 6.79 -7.89 8.57
C LEU A 362 7.51 -9.04 7.84
N ILE A 363 8.39 -9.77 8.52
CA ILE A 363 9.08 -10.95 7.96
C ILE A 363 8.10 -12.07 7.59
N ARG A 364 7.11 -12.36 8.47
CA ARG A 364 6.12 -13.40 8.21
C ARG A 364 5.34 -13.12 6.93
N TRP A 365 4.83 -11.90 6.77
CA TRP A 365 4.03 -11.48 5.63
C TRP A 365 4.86 -11.38 4.35
N GLU A 366 6.12 -10.91 4.42
CA GLU A 366 7.05 -10.89 3.29
C GLU A 366 7.30 -12.31 2.73
N ILE A 367 7.66 -13.26 3.60
CA ILE A 367 7.88 -14.66 3.21
C ILE A 367 6.57 -15.30 2.73
N ALA A 368 5.45 -15.06 3.40
CA ALA A 368 4.15 -15.60 3.02
C ALA A 368 3.70 -15.11 1.64
N THR A 369 3.86 -13.82 1.36
CA THR A 369 3.56 -13.23 0.05
C THR A 369 4.44 -13.85 -1.03
N ALA A 370 5.73 -14.05 -0.74
CA ALA A 370 6.65 -14.69 -1.66
C ALA A 370 6.26 -16.16 -1.95
N ALA A 371 5.79 -16.90 -0.93
CA ALA A 371 5.25 -18.26 -1.08
C ALA A 371 3.95 -18.29 -1.91
N ALA A 372 3.02 -17.38 -1.63
CA ALA A 372 1.77 -17.25 -2.39
C ALA A 372 2.05 -16.95 -3.87
N CYS A 373 2.99 -16.05 -4.16
CA CYS A 373 3.41 -15.74 -5.54
C CYS A 373 4.05 -16.95 -6.24
N ALA A 374 4.82 -17.77 -5.53
CA ALA A 374 5.38 -19.02 -6.09
C ALA A 374 4.27 -20.02 -6.46
N LEU A 375 3.21 -20.13 -5.64
CA LEU A 375 2.04 -20.97 -5.93
C LEU A 375 1.22 -20.44 -7.11
N LEU A 376 1.09 -19.11 -7.23
CA LEU A 376 0.42 -18.45 -8.34
C LEU A 376 1.25 -18.48 -9.65
N GLY A 377 2.56 -18.73 -9.54
CA GLY A 377 3.50 -18.75 -10.67
C GLY A 377 3.81 -17.35 -11.22
N VAL A 378 3.84 -16.35 -10.35
CA VAL A 378 4.16 -14.95 -10.69
C VAL A 378 5.44 -14.48 -9.98
N ASN A 379 6.10 -13.47 -10.52
CA ASN A 379 7.26 -12.87 -9.88
C ASN A 379 6.86 -11.96 -8.70
N ALA A 380 7.22 -12.35 -7.48
CA ALA A 380 6.89 -11.56 -6.29
C ALA A 380 7.56 -10.17 -6.24
N PHE A 381 8.63 -9.93 -7.01
CA PHE A 381 9.56 -8.82 -6.76
C PHE A 381 9.64 -7.76 -7.86
N ASP A 382 8.95 -7.94 -9.00
CA ASP A 382 8.81 -6.90 -10.02
C ASP A 382 7.48 -6.14 -9.89
N GLN A 383 7.28 -5.15 -10.77
CA GLN A 383 6.10 -4.29 -10.85
C GLN A 383 5.97 -3.68 -12.25
N PRO A 384 5.75 -4.49 -13.29
CA PRO A 384 5.79 -4.00 -14.66
C PRO A 384 4.63 -3.04 -15.00
N ASP A 385 3.48 -3.15 -14.32
CA ASP A 385 2.26 -2.44 -14.72
C ASP A 385 2.08 -1.08 -14.05
N VAL A 386 2.97 -0.67 -13.14
CA VAL A 386 2.96 0.70 -12.59
C VAL A 386 3.63 1.71 -13.54
N GLN A 387 4.43 1.24 -14.50
CA GLN A 387 5.20 2.12 -15.38
C GLN A 387 4.31 2.87 -16.37
N SER A 388 3.22 2.25 -16.85
CA SER A 388 2.33 2.88 -17.84
C SER A 388 1.69 4.17 -17.33
N ALA A 389 1.22 4.19 -16.07
CA ALA A 389 0.69 5.41 -15.46
C ALA A 389 1.78 6.50 -15.34
N LYS A 390 3.01 6.13 -14.96
CA LYS A 390 4.13 7.08 -14.87
C LYS A 390 4.46 7.69 -16.23
N ASP A 391 4.48 6.87 -17.28
CA ASP A 391 4.77 7.33 -18.65
C ASP A 391 3.66 8.26 -19.17
N MET A 392 2.40 7.93 -18.89
CA MET A 392 1.24 8.76 -19.27
C MET A 392 1.25 10.10 -18.53
N THR A 393 1.46 10.10 -17.21
CA THR A 393 1.64 11.33 -16.43
C THR A 393 2.79 12.17 -16.96
N GLY A 394 3.95 11.55 -17.25
CA GLY A 394 5.09 12.26 -17.82
C GLY A 394 4.80 12.87 -19.20
N THR A 395 3.99 12.21 -20.02
CA THR A 395 3.55 12.72 -21.32
C THR A 395 2.62 13.92 -21.16
N ILE A 396 1.64 13.82 -20.25
CA ILE A 396 0.71 14.91 -19.93
C ILE A 396 1.45 16.15 -19.42
N LEU A 397 2.42 15.96 -18.52
CA LEU A 397 3.22 17.07 -17.99
C LEU A 397 4.08 17.72 -19.09
N LYS A 398 4.74 16.94 -19.96
CA LYS A 398 5.49 17.49 -21.10
C LYS A 398 4.58 18.29 -22.04
N GLU A 399 3.37 17.81 -22.28
CA GLU A 399 2.38 18.54 -23.08
C GLU A 399 2.02 19.87 -22.42
N LEU A 400 1.72 19.88 -21.11
CA LEU A 400 1.49 21.10 -20.33
C LEU A 400 2.66 22.09 -20.44
N GLU A 401 3.90 21.63 -20.29
CA GLU A 401 5.09 22.49 -20.40
C GLU A 401 5.27 23.11 -21.80
N SER A 402 4.77 22.44 -22.84
CA SER A 402 4.88 22.89 -24.24
C SER A 402 3.71 23.76 -24.71
N LYS A 403 2.49 23.45 -24.27
CA LYS A 403 1.24 24.10 -24.72
C LYS A 403 0.65 25.07 -23.70
N GLY A 404 1.13 25.08 -22.46
CA GLY A 404 0.67 25.96 -21.38
C GLY A 404 -0.68 25.58 -20.78
N SER A 405 -1.25 24.41 -21.11
CA SER A 405 -2.48 23.90 -20.51
C SER A 405 -2.51 22.38 -20.46
N LEU A 406 -3.20 21.81 -19.46
CA LEU A 406 -3.43 20.36 -19.38
C LEU A 406 -4.33 19.89 -20.55
N PRO A 407 -4.16 18.64 -21.01
CA PRO A 407 -5.05 18.06 -22.01
C PRO A 407 -6.51 18.12 -21.58
N ARG A 408 -7.39 18.57 -22.48
CA ARG A 408 -8.83 18.64 -22.20
C ARG A 408 -9.40 17.22 -22.13
N PHE A 409 -10.02 16.88 -20.99
CA PHE A 409 -10.80 15.64 -20.83
C PHE A 409 -11.99 15.59 -21.79
N LEU A 410 -12.17 14.46 -22.48
CA LEU A 410 -13.45 14.12 -23.09
C LEU A 410 -14.47 13.94 -21.97
N SER A 411 -15.51 14.78 -21.96
CA SER A 411 -16.65 14.62 -21.05
C SER A 411 -17.74 13.86 -21.77
N HIS A 412 -18.24 12.78 -21.17
CA HIS A 412 -19.43 12.09 -21.67
C HIS A 412 -20.71 12.67 -21.07
N TYR A 413 -20.62 13.29 -19.89
CA TYR A 413 -21.73 13.95 -19.23
C TYR A 413 -21.21 15.06 -18.31
N GLU A 414 -21.96 16.16 -18.20
CA GLU A 414 -21.63 17.25 -17.29
C GLU A 414 -22.90 17.90 -16.73
N ASP A 415 -22.92 18.12 -15.40
CA ASP A 415 -23.96 18.89 -14.72
C ASP A 415 -23.34 19.93 -13.75
N GLU A 416 -24.11 20.42 -12.78
CA GLU A 416 -23.63 21.38 -11.78
C GLU A 416 -22.56 20.79 -10.84
N PHE A 417 -22.63 19.50 -10.52
CA PHE A 417 -21.78 18.82 -9.53
C PHE A 417 -20.65 18.03 -10.18
N PHE A 418 -20.89 17.44 -11.34
CA PHE A 418 -20.04 16.39 -11.89
C PHE A 418 -19.70 16.60 -13.35
N LYS A 419 -18.46 16.27 -13.70
CA LYS A 419 -18.03 16.00 -15.06
C LYS A 419 -17.58 14.53 -15.12
N ILE A 420 -18.20 13.75 -16.00
CA ILE A 420 -18.09 12.28 -16.01
C ILE A 420 -17.41 11.79 -17.29
N THR A 421 -16.47 10.86 -17.12
CA THR A 421 -15.83 10.15 -18.21
C THR A 421 -15.81 8.65 -17.93
N PHE A 422 -16.31 7.85 -18.86
CA PHE A 422 -16.21 6.39 -18.84
C PHE A 422 -15.00 5.93 -19.65
N SER A 423 -14.37 4.83 -19.23
CA SER A 423 -13.46 4.06 -20.08
C SER A 423 -14.20 3.47 -21.28
N ASP A 424 -13.48 3.19 -22.36
CA ASP A 424 -14.02 2.67 -23.62
C ASP A 424 -14.85 1.39 -23.43
N VAL A 425 -14.37 0.48 -22.56
CA VAL A 425 -15.07 -0.78 -22.25
C VAL A 425 -16.39 -0.54 -21.50
N SER A 426 -16.39 0.35 -20.50
CA SER A 426 -17.62 0.71 -19.77
C SER A 426 -18.65 1.37 -20.68
N LEU A 427 -18.20 2.20 -21.62
CA LEU A 427 -19.06 2.97 -22.51
C LEU A 427 -19.87 2.08 -23.47
N GLN A 428 -19.35 0.90 -23.83
CA GLN A 428 -20.06 -0.06 -24.69
C GLN A 428 -21.41 -0.50 -24.12
N ASN A 429 -21.60 -0.42 -22.79
CA ASN A 429 -22.80 -0.84 -22.09
C ASN A 429 -23.58 0.34 -21.48
N ILE A 430 -23.29 1.59 -21.87
CA ILE A 430 -23.93 2.80 -21.32
C ILE A 430 -24.56 3.63 -22.44
N GLU A 431 -25.86 3.89 -22.32
CA GLU A 431 -26.60 4.75 -23.25
C GLU A 431 -26.61 6.22 -22.77
N LEU A 432 -25.72 7.04 -23.34
CA LEU A 432 -25.54 8.44 -22.90
C LEU A 432 -26.76 9.34 -23.12
N ASN A 433 -27.47 9.19 -24.24
CA ASN A 433 -28.45 10.18 -24.70
C ASN A 433 -29.81 10.17 -23.96
N GLN A 434 -30.07 9.19 -23.11
CA GLN A 434 -31.38 9.00 -22.48
C GLN A 434 -31.36 9.16 -20.95
N LYS A 435 -30.20 9.42 -20.34
CA LYS A 435 -30.02 9.29 -18.89
C LYS A 435 -29.45 10.56 -18.26
N ASN A 436 -29.98 10.87 -17.08
CA ASN A 436 -29.39 11.86 -16.19
C ASN A 436 -28.18 11.25 -15.45
N CYS A 437 -27.43 12.08 -14.72
CA CYS A 437 -26.26 11.68 -13.95
C CYS A 437 -26.47 10.40 -13.11
N SER A 438 -27.59 10.34 -12.38
CA SER A 438 -27.93 9.19 -11.54
C SER A 438 -28.11 7.90 -12.35
N GLY A 439 -28.82 7.98 -13.49
CA GLY A 439 -29.00 6.84 -14.39
C GLY A 439 -27.68 6.31 -14.94
N LEU A 440 -26.77 7.21 -15.34
CA LEU A 440 -25.45 6.84 -15.87
C LEU A 440 -24.56 6.16 -14.82
N ILE A 441 -24.59 6.64 -13.57
CA ILE A 441 -23.84 6.05 -12.46
C ILE A 441 -24.41 4.68 -12.08
N LYS A 442 -25.74 4.55 -12.04
CA LYS A 442 -26.41 3.26 -11.78
C LYS A 442 -26.06 2.23 -12.86
N ASP A 443 -26.08 2.61 -14.14
CA ASP A 443 -25.69 1.73 -15.24
C ASP A 443 -24.23 1.25 -15.12
N PHE A 444 -23.32 2.14 -14.73
CA PHE A 444 -21.92 1.77 -14.54
C PHE A 444 -21.77 0.69 -13.47
N PHE A 445 -22.39 0.87 -12.30
CA PHE A 445 -22.31 -0.12 -11.21
C PHE A 445 -23.15 -1.38 -11.48
N ALA A 446 -24.14 -1.32 -12.37
CA ALA A 446 -24.85 -2.52 -12.84
C ALA A 446 -23.97 -3.47 -13.68
N GLN A 447 -22.80 -3.03 -14.13
CA GLN A 447 -21.82 -3.87 -14.86
C GLN A 447 -20.92 -4.71 -13.93
N ILE A 448 -21.15 -4.68 -12.61
CA ILE A 448 -20.43 -5.50 -11.63
C ILE A 448 -20.93 -6.95 -11.72
N ASN A 449 -19.98 -7.87 -11.88
CA ASN A 449 -20.20 -9.31 -11.91
C ASN A 449 -19.78 -9.95 -10.58
N PRO A 450 -20.19 -11.21 -10.32
CA PRO A 450 -19.62 -12.00 -9.24
C PRO A 450 -18.09 -12.04 -9.32
N ASN A 451 -17.41 -11.97 -8.16
CA ASN A 451 -15.95 -11.94 -7.99
C ASN A 451 -15.24 -10.65 -8.42
N ASP A 452 -15.99 -9.64 -8.88
CA ASP A 452 -15.44 -8.31 -9.08
C ASP A 452 -15.13 -7.63 -7.74
N TYR A 453 -14.21 -6.68 -7.78
CA TYR A 453 -13.97 -5.72 -6.71
C TYR A 453 -14.04 -4.29 -7.25
N ILE A 454 -14.39 -3.36 -6.38
CA ILE A 454 -14.45 -1.94 -6.66
C ILE A 454 -13.20 -1.27 -6.08
N GLY A 455 -12.48 -0.48 -6.88
CA GLY A 455 -11.46 0.44 -6.38
C GLY A 455 -12.01 1.87 -6.31
N LEU A 456 -12.13 2.43 -5.11
CA LEU A 456 -12.44 3.85 -4.88
C LEU A 456 -11.12 4.62 -4.76
N LEU A 457 -10.83 5.44 -5.76
CA LEU A 457 -9.54 6.08 -5.96
C LEU A 457 -9.69 7.60 -5.91
N ALA A 458 -9.20 8.24 -4.85
CA ALA A 458 -9.47 9.66 -4.57
C ALA A 458 -8.21 10.53 -4.71
N TYR A 459 -8.17 11.41 -5.71
CA TYR A 459 -7.24 12.55 -5.78
C TYR A 459 -7.95 13.75 -5.17
N LEU A 460 -7.96 13.76 -3.84
CA LEU A 460 -8.66 14.72 -2.99
C LEU A 460 -7.81 14.93 -1.73
N PRO A 461 -7.91 16.09 -1.07
CA PRO A 461 -7.12 16.37 0.13
C PRO A 461 -7.55 15.46 1.27
N PHE A 462 -6.59 15.07 2.12
CA PHE A 462 -6.94 14.38 3.35
C PHE A 462 -7.53 15.37 4.35
N LYS A 463 -8.81 15.18 4.69
CA LYS A 463 -9.50 15.84 5.81
C LYS A 463 -10.36 14.81 6.50
N LEU A 464 -10.41 14.79 7.84
CA LEU A 464 -11.15 13.77 8.59
C LEU A 464 -12.60 13.64 8.15
N SER A 465 -13.34 14.76 8.05
CA SER A 465 -14.74 14.73 7.60
C SER A 465 -14.93 14.20 6.18
N LEU A 466 -13.99 14.50 5.29
CA LEU A 466 -14.02 14.00 3.91
C LEU A 466 -13.65 12.51 3.84
N HIS A 467 -12.71 12.08 4.68
CA HIS A 467 -12.29 10.70 4.80
C HIS A 467 -13.46 9.82 5.30
N ASP A 468 -14.16 10.26 6.34
CA ASP A 468 -15.32 9.57 6.88
C ASP A 468 -16.41 9.43 5.80
N GLU A 469 -16.69 10.48 5.04
CA GLU A 469 -17.68 10.44 3.96
C GLU A 469 -17.25 9.52 2.80
N LEU A 470 -15.96 9.47 2.46
CA LEU A 470 -15.41 8.51 1.48
C LEU A 470 -15.51 7.07 1.96
N GLN A 471 -15.31 6.82 3.25
CA GLN A 471 -15.49 5.50 3.86
C GLN A 471 -16.96 5.09 3.88
N ASP A 472 -17.88 6.04 4.10
CA ASP A 472 -19.32 5.78 3.95
C ASP A 472 -19.72 5.50 2.50
N LEU A 473 -19.15 6.21 1.54
CA LEU A 473 -19.32 5.90 0.11
C LEU A 473 -18.84 4.49 -0.21
N ARG A 474 -17.63 4.12 0.25
CA ARG A 474 -17.08 2.77 0.12
C ARG A 474 -18.01 1.71 0.71
N ASN A 475 -18.49 1.95 1.94
CA ASN A 475 -19.44 1.06 2.61
C ASN A 475 -20.73 0.90 1.80
N SER A 476 -21.27 1.99 1.28
CA SER A 476 -22.48 2.00 0.45
C SER A 476 -22.28 1.19 -0.83
N LEU A 477 -21.13 1.36 -1.50
CA LEU A 477 -20.77 0.58 -2.69
C LEU A 477 -20.71 -0.92 -2.39
N ARG A 478 -20.01 -1.30 -1.32
CA ARG A 478 -19.96 -2.70 -0.85
C ARG A 478 -21.36 -3.23 -0.58
N ASP A 479 -22.18 -2.51 0.18
CA ASP A 479 -23.46 -3.03 0.66
C ASP A 479 -24.49 -3.18 -0.47
N GLN A 480 -24.47 -2.27 -1.47
CA GLN A 480 -25.36 -2.34 -2.63
C GLN A 480 -24.93 -3.39 -3.65
N THR A 481 -23.62 -3.52 -3.89
CA THR A 481 -23.10 -4.40 -4.96
C THR A 481 -22.66 -5.77 -4.46
N LYS A 482 -22.45 -5.91 -3.15
CA LYS A 482 -21.81 -7.03 -2.44
C LYS A 482 -20.35 -7.27 -2.82
N ALA A 483 -19.81 -6.53 -3.79
CA ALA A 483 -18.44 -6.64 -4.24
C ALA A 483 -17.45 -6.24 -3.14
N ALA A 484 -16.25 -6.80 -3.21
CA ALA A 484 -15.12 -6.29 -2.44
C ALA A 484 -14.82 -4.84 -2.77
N THR A 485 -14.39 -4.06 -1.78
CA THR A 485 -14.03 -2.64 -2.00
C THR A 485 -12.61 -2.37 -1.51
N LEU A 486 -11.82 -1.72 -2.35
CA LEU A 486 -10.55 -1.10 -2.01
C LEU A 486 -10.71 0.41 -1.99
N PHE A 487 -9.92 1.08 -1.17
CA PHE A 487 -9.90 2.54 -1.11
C PHE A 487 -8.46 3.03 -1.04
N GLY A 488 -8.15 4.09 -1.79
CA GLY A 488 -6.84 4.71 -1.72
C GLY A 488 -6.85 6.17 -2.15
N TYR A 489 -6.06 6.98 -1.45
CA TYR A 489 -5.72 8.33 -1.89
C TYR A 489 -4.65 8.29 -2.99
N GLY A 490 -4.89 9.04 -4.06
CA GLY A 490 -3.91 9.27 -5.11
C GLY A 490 -2.90 10.33 -4.68
N PRO A 491 -1.63 10.24 -5.11
CA PRO A 491 -1.03 9.16 -5.91
C PRO A 491 -0.55 7.96 -5.08
N ARG A 492 -0.71 7.94 -3.75
CA ARG A 492 -0.18 6.89 -2.86
C ARG A 492 -0.52 5.48 -3.35
N TYR A 493 -1.78 5.21 -3.70
CA TYR A 493 -2.17 3.86 -4.15
C TYR A 493 -1.51 3.43 -5.48
N LEU A 494 -1.00 4.36 -6.30
CA LEU A 494 -0.26 4.00 -7.52
C LEU A 494 1.03 3.25 -7.19
N HIS A 495 1.57 3.47 -5.99
CA HIS A 495 2.71 2.77 -5.40
C HIS A 495 2.25 1.83 -4.28
N SER A 496 1.07 1.23 -4.47
CA SER A 496 0.51 0.14 -3.68
C SER A 496 -0.36 -0.71 -4.62
N THR A 497 -1.69 -0.62 -4.52
CA THR A 497 -2.64 -1.42 -5.31
C THR A 497 -2.64 -1.13 -6.81
N GLY A 498 -2.00 -0.06 -7.28
CA GLY A 498 -1.91 0.30 -8.70
C GLY A 498 -1.36 -0.79 -9.62
N GLN A 499 -0.44 -1.62 -9.13
CA GLN A 499 0.05 -2.80 -9.85
C GLN A 499 -1.06 -3.85 -10.03
N LEU A 500 -1.80 -4.18 -8.98
CA LEU A 500 -2.95 -5.10 -9.03
C LEU A 500 -4.06 -4.58 -9.95
N HIS A 501 -4.37 -3.29 -9.89
CA HIS A 501 -5.44 -2.68 -10.69
C HIS A 501 -5.19 -2.83 -12.21
N LYS A 502 -3.91 -2.84 -12.61
CA LYS A 502 -3.50 -2.84 -14.02
C LYS A 502 -3.02 -4.22 -14.50
N GLY A 503 -2.30 -4.94 -13.66
CA GLY A 503 -1.67 -6.23 -13.97
C GLY A 503 -2.46 -7.46 -13.49
N GLY A 504 -3.37 -7.31 -12.52
CA GLY A 504 -4.16 -8.40 -11.97
C GLY A 504 -5.26 -8.90 -12.90
N ALA A 505 -6.09 -9.83 -12.41
CA ALA A 505 -7.27 -10.32 -13.14
C ALA A 505 -8.20 -9.17 -13.56
N ASN A 506 -8.96 -9.31 -14.65
CA ASN A 506 -9.88 -8.27 -15.13
C ASN A 506 -11.20 -8.21 -14.34
N THR A 507 -11.09 -8.22 -13.01
CA THR A 507 -12.18 -8.20 -12.04
C THR A 507 -12.31 -6.86 -11.31
N GLY A 508 -11.45 -5.89 -11.62
CA GLY A 508 -11.50 -4.54 -11.03
C GLY A 508 -12.48 -3.62 -11.76
N VAL A 509 -13.30 -2.91 -10.99
CA VAL A 509 -14.18 -1.81 -11.43
C VAL A 509 -13.79 -0.55 -10.66
N PHE A 510 -13.38 0.50 -11.36
CA PHE A 510 -12.69 1.64 -10.74
C PHE A 510 -13.53 2.91 -10.77
N LEU A 511 -13.63 3.58 -9.61
CA LEU A 511 -14.18 4.92 -9.48
C LEU A 511 -13.04 5.87 -9.11
N ILE A 512 -12.61 6.72 -10.06
CA ILE A 512 -11.65 7.79 -9.82
C ILE A 512 -12.39 9.09 -9.51
N LEU A 513 -12.12 9.68 -8.35
CA LEU A 513 -12.64 10.98 -7.94
C LEU A 513 -11.52 12.01 -7.96
N THR A 514 -11.80 13.17 -8.55
CA THR A 514 -10.87 14.32 -8.57
C THR A 514 -11.62 15.60 -8.25
N GLN A 515 -10.95 16.58 -7.68
CA GLN A 515 -11.41 17.96 -7.61
C GLN A 515 -10.25 18.86 -8.00
N GLU A 516 -10.55 20.04 -8.55
CA GLU A 516 -9.55 21.08 -8.63
C GLU A 516 -9.05 21.44 -7.22
N PRO A 517 -7.73 21.35 -6.95
CA PRO A 517 -7.17 21.80 -5.68
C PRO A 517 -7.36 23.30 -5.48
N ASN A 518 -7.59 23.74 -4.24
CA ASN A 518 -7.78 25.16 -3.92
C ASN A 518 -6.43 25.88 -3.82
N LYS A 519 -5.37 25.16 -3.46
CA LYS A 519 -4.02 25.70 -3.40
C LYS A 519 -3.29 25.49 -4.72
N GLU A 520 -2.43 26.44 -5.04
CA GLU A 520 -1.48 26.34 -6.14
C GLU A 520 -0.08 26.51 -5.56
N LEU A 521 0.65 25.40 -5.44
CA LEU A 521 2.01 25.38 -4.92
C LEU A 521 2.99 25.13 -6.07
N PRO A 522 3.97 26.03 -6.33
CA PRO A 522 4.95 25.81 -7.37
C PRO A 522 5.91 24.68 -6.96
N ILE A 523 6.45 23.97 -7.95
CA ILE A 523 7.56 23.04 -7.76
C ILE A 523 8.83 23.71 -8.29
N PRO A 524 9.77 24.14 -7.42
CA PRO A 524 11.01 24.78 -7.86
C PRO A 524 11.76 23.92 -8.91
N GLY A 525 12.16 24.57 -10.01
CA GLY A 525 12.82 23.92 -11.14
C GLY A 525 11.89 23.22 -12.14
N LYS A 526 10.57 23.31 -11.97
CA LYS A 526 9.56 22.80 -12.92
C LYS A 526 8.70 23.94 -13.47
N LYS A 527 8.12 23.72 -14.65
CA LYS A 527 7.16 24.65 -15.29
C LYS A 527 5.70 24.35 -14.92
N TYR A 528 5.48 23.39 -14.03
CA TYR A 528 4.17 22.96 -13.55
C TYR A 528 4.15 22.97 -12.01
N SER A 529 2.96 23.11 -11.44
CA SER A 529 2.69 23.14 -10.00
C SER A 529 2.38 21.74 -9.43
N PHE A 530 2.22 21.63 -8.11
CA PHE A 530 1.70 20.41 -7.47
C PHE A 530 0.26 20.10 -7.89
N LYS A 531 -0.56 21.13 -8.10
CA LYS A 531 -1.91 21.01 -8.64
C LYS A 531 -1.89 20.36 -10.03
N ASP A 532 -1.00 20.83 -10.91
CA ASP A 532 -0.84 20.24 -12.24
C ASP A 532 -0.33 18.79 -12.17
N LEU A 533 0.60 18.51 -11.26
CA LEU A 533 1.15 17.18 -11.03
C LEU A 533 0.07 16.20 -10.59
N GLU A 534 -0.75 16.56 -9.60
CA GLU A 534 -1.85 15.73 -9.12
C GLU A 534 -2.88 15.45 -10.22
N MET A 535 -3.32 16.48 -10.93
CA MET A 535 -4.28 16.32 -12.03
C MET A 535 -3.72 15.48 -13.19
N ALA A 536 -2.42 15.61 -13.49
CA ALA A 536 -1.73 14.78 -14.47
C ALA A 536 -1.57 13.32 -14.00
N GLN A 537 -1.41 13.08 -12.70
CA GLN A 537 -1.39 11.73 -12.13
C GLN A 537 -2.77 11.07 -12.22
N ALA A 538 -3.83 11.79 -11.87
CA ALA A 538 -5.20 11.28 -11.97
C ALA A 538 -5.59 10.93 -13.41
N LEU A 539 -5.28 11.82 -14.36
CA LEU A 539 -5.52 11.57 -15.78
C LEU A 539 -4.64 10.43 -16.32
N GLY A 540 -3.36 10.40 -15.94
CA GLY A 540 -2.44 9.34 -16.35
C GLY A 540 -2.87 7.96 -15.85
N ASP A 541 -3.42 7.88 -14.64
CA ASP A 541 -3.97 6.64 -14.10
C ASP A 541 -5.24 6.19 -14.83
N PHE A 542 -6.18 7.11 -15.08
CA PHE A 542 -7.37 6.80 -15.88
C PHE A 542 -7.01 6.29 -17.28
N GLN A 543 -6.07 6.94 -17.97
CA GLN A 543 -5.60 6.49 -19.28
C GLN A 543 -4.93 5.12 -19.21
N ALA A 544 -4.18 4.83 -18.14
CA ALA A 544 -3.51 3.55 -17.95
C ALA A 544 -4.53 2.42 -17.75
N LEU A 545 -5.54 2.64 -16.91
CA LEU A 545 -6.65 1.71 -16.72
C LEU A 545 -7.43 1.49 -18.02
N ASN A 546 -7.77 2.57 -18.74
CA ASN A 546 -8.48 2.48 -20.01
C ASN A 546 -7.70 1.67 -21.05
N SER A 547 -6.39 1.92 -21.20
CA SER A 547 -5.51 1.19 -22.13
C SER A 547 -5.40 -0.31 -21.83
N LYS A 548 -5.69 -0.71 -20.58
CA LYS A 548 -5.71 -2.11 -20.12
C LYS A 548 -7.11 -2.73 -20.22
N GLY A 549 -8.08 -2.04 -20.82
CA GLY A 549 -9.46 -2.52 -20.95
C GLY A 549 -10.18 -2.67 -19.61
N ARG A 550 -9.84 -1.83 -18.62
CA ARG A 550 -10.48 -1.84 -17.30
C ARG A 550 -11.78 -1.04 -17.34
N ARG A 551 -12.76 -1.49 -16.57
CA ARG A 551 -14.01 -0.76 -16.34
C ARG A 551 -13.73 0.38 -15.38
N CYS A 552 -13.74 1.61 -15.87
CA CYS A 552 -13.43 2.80 -15.09
C CYS A 552 -14.48 3.90 -15.30
N LEU A 553 -14.81 4.57 -14.20
CA LEU A 553 -15.61 5.79 -14.12
C LEU A 553 -14.75 6.87 -13.47
N TYR A 554 -14.45 7.92 -14.23
CA TYR A 554 -13.75 9.10 -13.75
C TYR A 554 -14.76 10.22 -13.52
N ILE A 555 -14.82 10.74 -12.31
CA ILE A 555 -15.70 11.86 -11.93
C ILE A 555 -14.83 13.01 -11.42
N HIS A 556 -14.93 14.15 -12.10
CA HIS A 556 -14.39 15.41 -11.60
C HIS A 556 -15.50 16.19 -10.89
N LEU A 557 -15.24 16.53 -9.63
CA LEU A 557 -16.15 17.24 -8.73
C LEU A 557 -16.01 18.75 -9.00
N LYS A 558 -17.13 19.40 -9.38
CA LYS A 558 -17.19 20.83 -9.72
C LYS A 558 -17.55 21.71 -8.51
N LYS A 559 -17.95 21.10 -7.41
CA LYS A 559 -18.26 21.73 -6.12
C LYS A 559 -17.38 21.11 -5.05
N ASP A 560 -17.44 21.66 -3.84
CA ASP A 560 -16.77 21.11 -2.65
C ASP A 560 -16.92 19.59 -2.55
N ALA A 561 -15.81 18.91 -2.28
CA ALA A 561 -15.71 17.46 -2.35
C ALA A 561 -16.68 16.78 -1.39
N LEU A 562 -16.85 17.31 -0.17
CA LEU A 562 -17.75 16.71 0.82
C LEU A 562 -19.19 16.75 0.31
N VAL A 563 -19.64 17.92 -0.16
CA VAL A 563 -21.00 18.09 -0.72
C VAL A 563 -21.21 17.22 -1.95
N SER A 564 -20.22 17.14 -2.84
CA SER A 564 -20.29 16.35 -4.06
C SER A 564 -20.32 14.85 -3.78
N ILE A 565 -19.57 14.34 -2.79
CA ILE A 565 -19.59 12.93 -2.40
C ILE A 565 -20.92 12.56 -1.74
N GLN A 566 -21.45 13.43 -0.86
CA GLN A 566 -22.79 13.26 -0.29
C GLN A 566 -23.85 13.15 -1.40
N LYS A 567 -23.74 13.99 -2.43
CA LYS A 567 -24.63 13.93 -3.60
C LYS A 567 -24.44 12.63 -4.39
N LEU A 568 -23.19 12.20 -4.61
CA LEU A 568 -22.87 10.96 -5.33
C LEU A 568 -23.45 9.73 -4.64
N LYS A 569 -23.42 9.66 -3.30
CA LYS A 569 -24.05 8.59 -2.52
C LYS A 569 -25.54 8.45 -2.82
N THR A 570 -26.27 9.55 -3.03
CA THR A 570 -27.71 9.51 -3.38
C THR A 570 -27.99 8.88 -4.74
N TYR A 571 -26.96 8.66 -5.58
CA TYR A 571 -27.11 7.98 -6.87
C TYR A 571 -26.80 6.49 -6.78
N ILE A 572 -26.03 6.07 -5.78
CA ILE A 572 -25.64 4.68 -5.55
C ILE A 572 -26.64 3.97 -4.62
N ILE A 573 -27.19 4.70 -3.65
CA ILE A 573 -28.23 4.22 -2.76
C ILE A 573 -29.58 4.30 -3.52
N PRO A 574 -30.38 3.21 -3.59
CA PRO A 574 -31.68 3.17 -4.27
C PRO A 574 -32.66 4.24 -3.81
#